data_AF-A0A1S9CSR1-F1
#
_entry.id   AF-A0A1S9CSR1-F1
#
_cell.length_a   1.000
_cell.length_b   1.000
_cell.length_c   1.000
_cell.angle_alpha   90.00
_cell.angle_beta   90.00
_cell.angle_gamma   90.00
#
_symmetry.space_group_name_H-M   'P 1'
#
loop_
_entity.id
_entity.type
_entity.pdbx_description
1 polymer ?
#
loop_
_entity_poly.entity_id
_entity_poly.type
_entity_poly.pdbx_seq_one_letter_code
_entity_poly.pdbx_strand_id
1 'polypeptide(L)'
;MKYNLSQSFNLLRWCIFVVVLAFVAYVSVAKYIMIADMTSITFSALENTYLILSDTVNIAYIYLPLYLFLVCGIVFDNNFGSLEIIKCNSRSDWFIKKCMTLFLYTLLFFVFVLGLNFSICYQVFPHSDKWSSDFINFRVMTGFSPQDFVNSPISTITMDIIRLFFSYLVAGIVSLVLALVTDKESFALFVSLPLGIAINLLEIWTLINIIIIMLVVGVGLMIANTKDFVINRKEG
;
A
#
# COMPACT_ATOMS: atom_id res chain seq x y z
N MET A 1 31.17 -1.82 6.74
CA MET A 1 30.12 -2.57 6.01
C MET A 1 28.91 -1.67 5.84
N LYS A 2 28.28 -1.57 4.65
CA LYS A 2 27.14 -0.67 4.36
C LYS A 2 25.80 -1.41 4.53
N TYR A 3 24.73 -0.71 4.90
CA TYR A 3 23.36 -1.25 4.91
C TYR A 3 22.92 -1.61 3.48
N ASN A 4 22.28 -2.76 3.29
CA ASN A 4 21.87 -3.23 1.98
C ASN A 4 20.38 -3.57 1.98
N LEU A 5 19.60 -2.82 1.21
CA LEU A 5 18.15 -2.97 1.04
C LEU A 5 17.72 -4.39 0.62
N SER A 6 18.58 -5.08 -0.13
CA SER A 6 18.30 -6.44 -0.60
C SER A 6 18.22 -7.46 0.55
N GLN A 7 18.81 -7.17 1.71
CA GLN A 7 18.76 -8.08 2.86
C GLN A 7 17.38 -8.13 3.50
N SER A 8 16.61 -7.03 3.42
CA SER A 8 15.23 -6.98 3.89
C SER A 8 14.22 -7.52 2.86
N PHE A 9 14.68 -7.96 1.68
CA PHE A 9 13.84 -8.49 0.60
C PHE A 9 13.46 -9.95 0.80
N ASN A 10 12.21 -10.16 1.21
CA ASN A 10 11.63 -11.48 1.34
C ASN A 10 11.00 -11.94 0.02
N LEU A 11 11.76 -12.67 -0.80
CA LEU A 11 11.33 -13.17 -2.11
C LEU A 11 10.00 -13.95 -2.03
N LEU A 12 9.83 -14.81 -1.02
CA LEU A 12 8.63 -15.63 -0.87
C LEU A 12 7.37 -14.77 -0.72
N ARG A 13 7.43 -13.72 0.13
CA ARG A 13 6.30 -12.80 0.31
C ARG A 13 5.97 -12.04 -0.96
N TRP A 14 6.99 -11.59 -1.69
CA TRP A 14 6.80 -10.91 -2.98
C TRP A 14 6.20 -11.83 -4.05
N CYS A 15 6.62 -13.10 -4.13
CA CYS A 15 6.01 -14.07 -5.04
C CYS A 15 4.53 -14.33 -4.71
N ILE A 16 4.21 -14.55 -3.43
CA ILE A 16 2.81 -14.71 -2.97
C ILE A 16 1.99 -13.45 -3.30
N PHE A 17 2.55 -12.27 -3.02
CA PHE A 17 1.93 -10.98 -3.34
C PHE A 17 1.57 -10.88 -4.83
N VAL A 18 2.52 -11.14 -5.73
CA VAL A 18 2.28 -11.04 -7.18
C VAL A 18 1.21 -12.02 -7.64
N VAL A 19 1.22 -13.26 -7.15
CA VAL A 19 0.21 -14.27 -7.52
C VAL A 19 -1.18 -13.88 -7.04
N VAL A 20 -1.31 -13.46 -5.77
CA VAL A 20 -2.60 -13.04 -5.20
C VAL A 20 -3.10 -11.78 -5.90
N LEU A 21 -2.23 -10.81 -6.18
CA LEU A 21 -2.60 -9.58 -6.86
C LEU A 21 -3.08 -9.85 -8.29
N ALA A 22 -2.41 -10.73 -9.04
CA ALA A 22 -2.84 -11.12 -10.39
C ALA A 22 -4.22 -11.80 -10.37
N PHE A 23 -4.48 -12.68 -9.40
CA PHE A 23 -5.78 -13.32 -9.22
C PHE A 23 -6.88 -12.29 -8.91
N VAL A 24 -6.63 -11.37 -7.97
CA VAL A 24 -7.58 -10.31 -7.59
C VAL A 24 -7.87 -9.40 -8.77
N ALA A 25 -6.84 -9.00 -9.52
CA ALA A 25 -7.00 -8.16 -10.70
C ALA A 25 -7.85 -8.86 -11.76
N TYR A 26 -7.60 -10.15 -12.02
CA TYR A 26 -8.41 -10.95 -12.95
C TYR A 26 -9.89 -11.03 -12.54
N VAL A 27 -10.17 -11.36 -11.28
CA VAL A 27 -11.55 -11.44 -10.76
C VAL A 27 -12.24 -10.07 -10.79
N SER A 28 -11.50 -9.00 -10.47
CA SER A 28 -12.04 -7.64 -10.49
C SER A 28 -12.39 -7.19 -11.90
N VAL A 29 -11.56 -7.53 -12.90
CA VAL A 29 -11.84 -7.25 -14.31
C VAL A 29 -13.05 -8.04 -14.80
N ALA A 30 -13.17 -9.32 -14.43
CA ALA A 30 -14.31 -10.16 -14.79
C ALA A 30 -15.66 -9.58 -14.29
N LYS A 31 -15.68 -8.98 -13.09
CA LYS A 31 -16.85 -8.25 -12.58
C LYS A 31 -17.30 -7.13 -13.53
N TYR A 32 -16.37 -6.34 -14.06
CA TYR A 32 -16.70 -5.22 -14.95
C TYR A 32 -17.04 -5.66 -16.38
N ILE A 33 -16.49 -6.79 -16.86
CA ILE A 33 -16.96 -7.42 -18.11
C ILE A 33 -18.45 -7.77 -17.98
N MET A 34 -18.82 -8.46 -16.90
CA MET A 34 -20.21 -8.86 -16.67
C MET A 34 -21.17 -7.66 -16.58
N ILE A 35 -20.74 -6.56 -15.94
CA ILE A 35 -21.52 -5.32 -15.89
C ILE A 35 -21.67 -4.70 -17.27
N ALA A 36 -20.59 -4.62 -18.05
CA ALA A 36 -20.63 -4.09 -19.42
C ALA A 36 -21.60 -4.90 -20.30
N ASP A 37 -21.55 -6.23 -20.21
CA ASP A 37 -22.44 -7.13 -20.96
C ASP A 37 -23.92 -6.98 -20.55
N MET A 38 -24.20 -6.81 -19.25
CA MET A 38 -25.57 -6.68 -18.74
C MET A 38 -26.20 -5.30 -18.96
N THR A 39 -25.38 -4.24 -19.05
CA THR A 39 -25.85 -2.85 -19.10
C THR A 39 -25.62 -2.18 -20.45
N SER A 40 -24.93 -2.84 -21.39
CA SER A 40 -24.51 -2.28 -22.68
C SER A 40 -23.64 -1.02 -22.56
N ILE A 41 -23.05 -0.77 -21.39
CA ILE A 41 -22.14 0.35 -21.15
C ILE A 41 -20.73 -0.03 -21.64
N THR A 42 -20.12 0.83 -22.45
CA THR A 42 -18.74 0.63 -22.92
C THR A 42 -17.74 1.37 -22.05
N PHE A 43 -17.12 0.67 -21.10
CA PHE A 43 -16.00 1.21 -20.32
C PHE A 43 -14.66 1.06 -21.06
N SER A 44 -13.78 2.02 -20.86
CA SER A 44 -12.38 1.96 -21.27
C SER A 44 -11.50 1.27 -20.23
N ALA A 45 -10.29 0.88 -20.64
CA ALA A 45 -9.31 0.26 -19.75
C ALA A 45 -8.92 1.16 -18.56
N LEU A 46 -8.80 2.48 -18.76
CA LEU A 46 -8.47 3.43 -17.69
C LEU A 46 -9.64 3.60 -16.71
N GLU A 47 -10.88 3.64 -17.21
CA GLU A 47 -12.09 3.72 -16.38
C GLU A 47 -12.24 2.49 -15.50
N ASN A 48 -12.09 1.29 -16.06
CA ASN A 48 -12.13 0.07 -15.26
C ASN A 48 -10.99 0.00 -14.24
N THR A 49 -9.78 0.41 -14.62
CA THR A 49 -8.66 0.52 -13.68
C THR A 49 -9.00 1.46 -12.53
N TYR A 50 -9.58 2.62 -12.83
CA TYR A 50 -10.04 3.57 -11.81
C TYR A 50 -11.12 2.97 -10.91
N LEU A 51 -12.12 2.26 -11.45
CA LEU A 51 -13.17 1.60 -10.66
C LEU A 51 -12.60 0.54 -9.73
N ILE A 52 -11.63 -0.25 -10.19
CA ILE A 52 -10.96 -1.26 -9.35
C ILE A 52 -10.18 -0.60 -8.22
N LEU A 53 -9.45 0.49 -8.51
CA LEU A 53 -8.60 1.19 -7.55
C LEU A 53 -9.36 2.15 -6.62
N SER A 54 -10.63 2.46 -6.92
CA SER A 54 -11.53 3.24 -6.07
C SER A 54 -12.53 2.38 -5.30
N ASP A 55 -12.61 1.08 -5.57
CA ASP A 55 -13.46 0.15 -4.83
C ASP A 55 -12.94 -0.03 -3.40
N THR A 56 -13.72 0.43 -2.41
CA THR A 56 -13.40 0.34 -0.99
C THR A 56 -13.11 -1.10 -0.56
N VAL A 57 -13.77 -2.09 -1.17
CA VAL A 57 -13.54 -3.50 -0.86
C VAL A 57 -12.11 -3.90 -1.23
N ASN A 58 -11.70 -3.55 -2.44
CA ASN A 58 -10.36 -3.85 -2.93
C ASN A 58 -9.30 -3.11 -2.11
N ILE A 59 -9.48 -1.80 -1.89
CA ILE A 59 -8.49 -0.97 -1.18
C ILE A 59 -8.37 -1.41 0.29
N ALA A 60 -9.47 -1.45 1.03
CA ALA A 60 -9.40 -1.61 2.49
C ALA A 60 -9.25 -3.07 2.92
N TYR A 61 -9.86 -4.02 2.19
CA TYR A 61 -9.97 -5.40 2.65
C TYR A 61 -9.13 -6.40 1.86
N ILE A 62 -8.57 -6.01 0.72
CA ILE A 62 -7.71 -6.91 -0.07
C ILE A 62 -6.28 -6.36 -0.13
N TYR A 63 -6.11 -5.16 -0.70
CA TYR A 63 -4.81 -4.56 -0.93
C TYR A 63 -4.12 -4.14 0.36
N LEU A 64 -4.83 -3.57 1.34
CA LEU A 64 -4.22 -3.17 2.61
C LEU A 64 -3.70 -4.37 3.44
N PRO A 65 -4.46 -5.45 3.69
CA PRO A 65 -3.90 -6.64 4.36
C PRO A 65 -2.71 -7.24 3.60
N LEU A 66 -2.78 -7.28 2.28
CA LEU A 66 -1.72 -7.81 1.43
C LEU A 66 -0.44 -6.95 1.50
N TYR A 67 -0.60 -5.62 1.53
CA TYR A 67 0.47 -4.66 1.78
C TYR A 67 1.09 -4.88 3.17
N LEU A 68 0.27 -4.94 4.22
CA LEU A 68 0.75 -5.14 5.60
C LEU A 68 1.46 -6.49 5.77
N PHE A 69 0.99 -7.55 5.09
CA PHE A 69 1.68 -8.84 5.03
C PHE A 69 3.08 -8.72 4.40
N LEU A 70 3.21 -7.93 3.34
CA LEU A 70 4.46 -7.73 2.62
C LEU A 70 5.49 -6.91 3.43
N VAL A 71 5.03 -5.92 4.19
CA VAL A 71 5.91 -5.03 5.00
C VAL A 71 6.13 -5.52 6.43
N CYS A 72 5.32 -6.46 6.93
CA CYS A 72 5.66 -7.24 8.12
C CYS A 72 7.03 -7.90 7.87
N GLY A 73 7.91 -8.03 8.87
CA GLY A 73 9.30 -8.49 8.68
C GLY A 73 10.36 -7.41 8.57
N ILE A 74 9.99 -6.16 8.27
CA ILE A 74 11.00 -5.12 8.04
C ILE A 74 11.80 -4.83 9.33
N VAL A 75 11.18 -4.96 10.52
CA VAL A 75 11.78 -4.52 11.79
C VAL A 75 12.75 -5.55 12.34
N PHE A 76 12.32 -6.81 12.41
CA PHE A 76 13.11 -7.89 12.99
C PHE A 76 13.38 -8.95 11.94
N ASP A 77 14.43 -8.76 11.16
CA ASP A 77 14.96 -9.85 10.34
C ASP A 77 15.51 -10.93 11.27
N ASN A 78 14.88 -12.12 11.22
CA ASN A 78 15.04 -13.22 12.19
C ASN A 78 16.49 -13.67 12.46
N ASN A 79 17.45 -13.27 11.63
CA ASN A 79 18.86 -13.68 11.76
C ASN A 79 19.86 -12.52 11.96
N PHE A 80 19.47 -11.24 11.77
CA PHE A 80 20.44 -10.15 11.63
C PHE A 80 20.08 -8.80 12.26
N GLY A 81 18.94 -8.66 12.96
CA GLY A 81 18.48 -7.37 13.48
C GLY A 81 19.52 -6.59 14.32
N SER A 82 20.28 -7.27 15.17
CA SER A 82 21.36 -6.66 15.96
C SER A 82 22.60 -6.31 15.14
N LEU A 83 22.92 -7.13 14.13
CA LEU A 83 24.02 -6.91 13.18
C LEU A 83 23.76 -5.70 12.26
N GLU A 84 22.51 -5.42 11.92
CA GLU A 84 22.15 -4.25 11.12
C GLU A 84 22.31 -2.92 11.87
N ILE A 85 22.01 -2.91 13.16
CA ILE A 85 22.23 -1.73 14.02
C ILE A 85 23.73 -1.44 14.12
N ILE A 86 24.55 -2.48 14.32
CA ILE A 86 26.02 -2.35 14.35
C ILE A 86 26.55 -1.82 13.01
N LYS A 87 26.00 -2.26 11.86
CA LYS A 87 26.38 -1.72 10.54
C LYS A 87 26.02 -0.23 10.36
N CYS A 88 25.01 0.25 11.07
CA CYS A 88 24.53 1.63 10.94
C CYS A 88 25.20 2.61 11.90
N ASN A 89 26.00 2.15 12.88
CA ASN A 89 26.67 2.96 13.92
C ASN A 89 25.74 3.83 14.80
N SER A 90 24.44 3.94 14.47
CA SER A 90 23.44 4.75 15.15
C SER A 90 22.08 4.06 15.06
N ARG A 91 21.34 4.05 16.18
CA ARG A 91 19.98 3.50 16.27
C ARG A 91 18.98 4.34 15.45
N SER A 92 19.12 5.66 15.48
CA SER A 92 18.35 6.59 14.65
C SER A 92 18.56 6.31 13.16
N ASP A 93 19.81 6.14 12.73
CA ASP A 93 20.12 5.90 11.31
C ASP A 93 19.60 4.55 10.83
N TRP A 94 19.63 3.53 11.68
CA TRP A 94 19.01 2.24 11.42
C TRP A 94 17.50 2.40 11.18
N PHE A 95 16.80 3.10 12.09
CA PHE A 95 15.36 3.34 11.97
C PHE A 95 14.99 4.13 10.70
N ILE A 96 15.75 5.19 10.38
CA ILE A 96 15.55 5.97 9.15
C ILE A 96 15.68 5.08 7.91
N LYS A 97 16.68 4.19 7.87
CA LYS A 97 16.84 3.25 6.76
C LYS A 97 15.70 2.24 6.67
N LYS A 98 15.12 1.81 7.79
CA LYS A 98 13.90 0.98 7.80
C LYS A 98 12.70 1.75 7.24
N CYS A 99 12.52 3.02 7.61
CA CYS A 99 11.50 3.88 7.00
C CYS A 99 11.71 4.09 5.50
N MET A 100 12.96 4.27 5.04
CA MET A 100 13.27 4.36 3.60
C MET A 100 12.97 3.04 2.87
N THR A 101 13.28 1.90 3.49
CA THR A 101 12.94 0.57 2.95
C THR A 101 11.43 0.41 2.80
N LEU A 102 10.67 0.80 3.83
CA LEU A 102 9.21 0.79 3.81
C LEU A 102 8.64 1.71 2.72
N PHE A 103 9.19 2.91 2.56
CA PHE A 103 8.79 3.83 1.49
C PHE A 103 8.95 3.20 0.11
N LEU A 104 10.11 2.58 -0.15
CA LEU A 104 10.36 1.87 -1.42
C LEU A 104 9.41 0.69 -1.62
N TYR A 105 9.09 -0.06 -0.57
CA TYR A 105 8.16 -1.19 -0.65
C TYR A 105 6.76 -0.73 -0.98
N THR A 106 6.34 0.38 -0.37
CA THR A 106 5.05 1.01 -0.64
C THR A 106 5.00 1.49 -2.09
N LEU A 107 6.07 2.09 -2.60
CA LEU A 107 6.15 2.54 -3.99
C LEU A 107 6.04 1.36 -4.97
N LEU A 108 6.83 0.31 -4.74
CA LEU A 108 6.78 -0.91 -5.56
C LEU A 108 5.40 -1.56 -5.51
N PHE A 109 4.79 -1.64 -4.32
CA PHE A 109 3.43 -2.16 -4.16
C PHE A 109 2.43 -1.44 -5.07
N PHE A 110 2.39 -0.11 -5.07
CA PHE A 110 1.48 0.64 -5.93
C PHE A 110 1.81 0.52 -7.42
N VAL A 111 3.11 0.42 -7.78
CA VAL A 111 3.52 0.15 -9.17
C VAL A 111 2.98 -1.19 -9.65
N PHE A 112 3.08 -2.25 -8.83
CA PHE A 112 2.52 -3.57 -9.18
C PHE A 112 0.99 -3.55 -9.22
N VAL A 113 0.33 -2.93 -8.25
CA VAL A 113 -1.14 -2.82 -8.20
C VAL A 113 -1.66 -2.09 -9.44
N LEU A 114 -1.10 -0.92 -9.76
CA LEU A 114 -1.49 -0.17 -10.95
C LEU A 114 -1.15 -0.94 -12.24
N GLY A 115 0.07 -1.44 -12.34
CA GLY A 115 0.57 -2.10 -13.54
C GLY A 115 -0.20 -3.37 -13.90
N LEU A 116 -0.48 -4.24 -12.92
CA LEU A 116 -1.22 -5.48 -13.16
C LEU A 116 -2.70 -5.21 -13.47
N ASN A 117 -3.36 -4.33 -12.71
CA ASN A 117 -4.76 -4.00 -12.98
C ASN A 117 -4.92 -3.34 -14.36
N PHE A 118 -4.07 -2.36 -14.68
CA PHE A 118 -4.10 -1.72 -15.99
C PHE A 118 -3.79 -2.70 -17.12
N SER A 119 -2.77 -3.57 -16.96
CA SER A 119 -2.39 -4.53 -17.99
C SER A 119 -3.52 -5.50 -18.32
N ILE A 120 -4.24 -6.03 -17.32
CA ILE A 120 -5.38 -6.93 -17.55
C ILE A 120 -6.56 -6.17 -18.14
N CYS A 121 -6.88 -4.96 -17.65
CA CYS A 121 -7.92 -4.11 -18.25
C CYS A 121 -7.63 -3.81 -19.73
N TYR A 122 -6.39 -3.50 -20.08
CA TYR A 122 -5.97 -3.14 -21.43
C TYR A 122 -6.09 -4.31 -22.44
N GLN A 123 -6.03 -5.56 -21.97
CA GLN A 123 -6.23 -6.73 -22.83
C GLN A 123 -7.69 -6.94 -23.24
N VAL A 124 -8.63 -6.39 -22.47
CA VAL A 124 -10.07 -6.66 -22.64
C VAL A 124 -10.82 -5.44 -23.14
N PHE A 125 -10.48 -4.25 -22.65
CA PHE A 125 -11.23 -3.02 -22.91
C PHE A 125 -10.46 -2.05 -23.81
N PRO A 126 -11.15 -1.23 -24.63
CA PRO A 126 -10.51 -0.23 -25.45
C PRO A 126 -9.82 0.82 -24.59
N HIS A 127 -8.73 1.38 -25.10
CA HIS A 127 -8.03 2.48 -24.45
C HIS A 127 -8.67 3.83 -24.83
N SER A 128 -8.86 4.71 -23.85
CA SER A 128 -9.35 6.08 -24.04
C SER A 128 -8.70 7.00 -23.01
N ASP A 129 -8.11 8.10 -23.47
CA ASP A 129 -7.54 9.15 -22.60
C ASP A 129 -8.59 10.12 -22.03
N LYS A 130 -9.86 9.89 -22.33
CA LYS A 130 -10.99 10.72 -21.88
C LYS A 130 -12.05 9.84 -21.22
N TRP A 131 -12.73 10.42 -20.25
CA TRP A 131 -13.96 9.84 -19.69
C TRP A 131 -15.02 9.73 -20.78
N SER A 132 -15.61 8.55 -20.90
CA SER A 132 -16.81 8.30 -21.68
C SER A 132 -18.03 8.91 -21.00
N SER A 133 -19.02 9.30 -21.81
CA SER A 133 -20.31 9.78 -21.28
C SER A 133 -20.99 8.74 -20.40
N ASP A 134 -20.88 7.47 -20.79
CA ASP A 134 -21.54 6.36 -20.09
C ASP A 134 -20.91 6.12 -18.72
N PHE A 135 -19.59 6.24 -18.64
CA PHE A 135 -18.88 6.19 -17.36
C PHE A 135 -19.28 7.32 -16.43
N ILE A 136 -19.31 8.57 -16.90
CA ILE A 136 -19.71 9.72 -16.08
C ILE A 136 -21.14 9.51 -15.58
N ASN A 137 -22.07 9.12 -16.47
CA ASN A 137 -23.45 8.86 -16.10
C ASN A 137 -23.58 7.75 -15.04
N PHE A 138 -22.85 6.64 -15.24
CA PHE A 138 -22.78 5.56 -14.26
C PHE A 138 -22.29 6.05 -12.89
N ARG A 139 -21.21 6.84 -12.86
CA ARG A 139 -20.65 7.37 -11.61
C ARG A 139 -21.59 8.33 -10.90
N VAL A 140 -22.26 9.20 -11.65
CA VAL A 140 -23.26 10.13 -11.10
C VAL A 140 -24.44 9.37 -10.50
N MET A 141 -24.92 8.31 -11.16
CA MET A 141 -25.96 7.43 -10.60
C MET A 141 -25.52 6.75 -9.29
N THR A 142 -24.23 6.47 -9.13
CA THR A 142 -23.66 5.93 -7.90
C THR A 142 -23.30 6.98 -6.84
N GLY A 143 -23.65 8.26 -7.06
CA GLY A 143 -23.53 9.33 -6.06
C GLY A 143 -22.31 10.24 -6.19
N PHE A 144 -21.51 10.13 -7.26
CA PHE A 144 -20.37 11.02 -7.50
C PHE A 144 -20.77 12.33 -8.18
N SER A 145 -20.01 13.40 -7.95
CA SER A 145 -20.26 14.68 -8.61
C SER A 145 -19.70 14.65 -10.04
N PRO A 146 -20.40 15.21 -11.04
CA PRO A 146 -19.83 15.40 -12.38
C PRO A 146 -18.53 16.24 -12.37
N GLN A 147 -18.36 17.11 -11.36
CA GLN A 147 -17.18 17.95 -11.22
C GLN A 147 -15.91 17.14 -10.93
N ASP A 148 -16.05 15.92 -10.38
CA ASP A 148 -14.93 15.03 -10.07
C ASP A 148 -14.24 14.49 -11.35
N PHE A 149 -14.93 14.59 -12.49
CA PHE A 149 -14.48 14.09 -13.80
C PHE A 149 -14.05 15.22 -14.77
N VAL A 150 -13.79 16.42 -14.26
CA VAL A 150 -13.24 17.54 -15.05
C VAL A 150 -11.79 17.25 -15.47
N ASN A 151 -11.03 16.59 -14.61
CA ASN A 151 -9.66 16.18 -14.89
C ASN A 151 -9.63 14.93 -15.78
N SER A 152 -8.53 14.70 -16.50
CA SER A 152 -8.37 13.46 -17.30
C SER A 152 -8.30 12.21 -16.41
N PRO A 153 -8.67 11.02 -16.93
CA PRO A 153 -8.57 9.76 -16.21
C PRO A 153 -7.23 9.52 -15.53
N ILE A 154 -6.14 9.75 -16.26
CA ILE A 154 -4.78 9.58 -15.75
C ILE A 154 -4.51 10.51 -14.56
N SER A 155 -4.95 11.78 -14.66
CA SER A 155 -4.75 12.76 -13.58
C SER A 155 -5.53 12.35 -12.32
N THR A 156 -6.80 11.99 -12.45
CA THR A 156 -7.63 11.55 -11.32
C THR A 156 -7.07 10.28 -10.67
N ILE A 157 -6.72 9.26 -11.46
CA ILE A 157 -6.09 8.03 -10.97
C ILE A 157 -4.79 8.35 -10.21
N THR A 158 -3.97 9.26 -10.76
CA THR A 158 -2.70 9.64 -10.13
C THR A 158 -2.91 10.32 -8.78
N MET A 159 -3.86 11.25 -8.68
CA MET A 159 -4.18 11.92 -7.42
C MET A 159 -4.69 10.93 -6.36
N ASP A 160 -5.56 10.01 -6.75
CA ASP A 160 -6.09 8.99 -5.84
C ASP A 160 -5.00 8.00 -5.38
N ILE A 161 -4.11 7.58 -6.28
CA ILE A 161 -2.98 6.72 -5.92
C ILE A 161 -2.03 7.44 -4.97
N ILE A 162 -1.75 8.73 -5.17
CA ILE A 162 -0.92 9.49 -4.24
C ILE A 162 -1.58 9.56 -2.86
N ARG A 163 -2.89 9.82 -2.80
CA ARG A 163 -3.65 9.81 -1.53
C ARG A 163 -3.51 8.47 -0.82
N LEU A 164 -3.80 7.37 -1.53
CA LEU A 164 -3.72 6.01 -1.00
C LEU A 164 -2.29 5.62 -0.58
N PHE A 165 -1.29 6.05 -1.34
CA PHE A 165 0.12 5.84 -1.01
C PHE A 165 0.45 6.38 0.38
N PHE A 166 0.05 7.61 0.69
CA PHE A 166 0.29 8.19 2.01
C PHE A 166 -0.51 7.50 3.10
N SER A 167 -1.76 7.11 2.86
CA SER A 167 -2.57 6.35 3.82
C SER A 167 -1.94 5.00 4.16
N TYR A 168 -1.44 4.28 3.16
CA TYR A 168 -0.77 3.00 3.34
C TYR A 168 0.57 3.17 4.05
N LEU A 169 1.33 4.22 3.71
CA LEU A 169 2.58 4.53 4.37
C LEU A 169 2.37 4.83 5.86
N VAL A 170 1.30 5.54 6.23
CA VAL A 170 0.91 5.72 7.65
C VAL A 170 0.72 4.36 8.32
N ALA A 171 -0.09 3.47 7.74
CA ALA A 171 -0.36 2.15 8.29
C ALA A 171 0.93 1.32 8.44
N GLY A 172 1.82 1.37 7.44
CA GLY A 172 3.12 0.71 7.47
C GLY A 172 4.05 1.24 8.57
N ILE A 173 4.13 2.56 8.74
CA ILE A 173 4.98 3.17 9.78
C ILE A 173 4.41 2.88 11.17
N VAL A 174 3.09 2.92 11.34
CA VAL A 174 2.44 2.50 12.59
C VAL A 174 2.76 1.05 12.90
N SER A 175 2.66 0.14 11.92
CA SER A 175 3.08 -1.26 12.09
C SER A 175 4.55 -1.37 12.50
N LEU A 176 5.43 -0.58 11.89
CA LEU A 176 6.86 -0.56 12.18
C LEU A 176 7.11 -0.13 13.64
N VAL A 177 6.47 0.94 14.10
CA VAL A 177 6.60 1.44 15.48
C VAL A 177 5.98 0.46 16.48
N LEU A 178 4.81 -0.10 16.20
CA LEU A 178 4.18 -1.09 17.08
C LEU A 178 5.02 -2.37 17.19
N ALA A 179 5.63 -2.84 16.11
CA ALA A 179 6.58 -3.94 16.15
C ALA A 179 7.77 -3.57 17.03
N LEU A 180 8.32 -2.37 16.85
CA LEU A 180 9.43 -1.88 17.67
C LEU A 180 9.05 -1.76 19.16
N VAL A 181 7.81 -1.47 19.52
CA VAL A 181 7.39 -1.43 20.94
C VAL A 181 7.17 -2.83 21.50
N THR A 182 6.60 -3.73 20.72
CA THR A 182 6.07 -5.02 21.21
C THR A 182 6.99 -6.21 21.00
N ASP A 183 8.07 -6.06 20.22
CA ASP A 183 8.94 -7.16 19.76
C ASP A 183 8.21 -8.27 19.02
N LYS A 184 6.99 -7.99 18.52
CA LYS A 184 6.09 -8.95 17.90
C LYS A 184 5.50 -8.35 16.64
N GLU A 185 6.06 -8.70 15.49
CA GLU A 185 5.59 -8.19 14.20
C GLU A 185 4.18 -8.67 13.85
N SER A 186 3.82 -9.90 14.23
CA SER A 186 2.47 -10.42 14.03
C SER A 186 1.43 -9.56 14.78
N PHE A 187 1.71 -9.18 16.02
CA PHE A 187 0.83 -8.30 16.79
C PHE A 187 0.71 -6.92 16.15
N ALA A 188 1.83 -6.35 15.69
CA ALA A 188 1.83 -5.07 15.00
C ALA A 188 0.99 -5.07 13.71
N LEU A 189 1.01 -6.16 12.94
CA LEU A 189 0.15 -6.35 11.77
C LEU A 189 -1.33 -6.35 12.18
N PHE A 190 -1.71 -7.14 13.18
CA PHE A 190 -3.11 -7.24 13.62
C PHE A 190 -3.68 -5.93 14.16
N VAL A 191 -2.85 -5.07 14.77
CA VAL A 191 -3.28 -3.77 15.27
C VAL A 191 -3.25 -2.69 14.19
N SER A 192 -2.26 -2.71 13.29
CA SER A 192 -2.16 -1.72 12.21
C SER A 192 -3.22 -1.90 11.13
N LEU A 193 -3.73 -3.13 10.93
CA LEU A 193 -4.78 -3.41 9.96
C LEU A 193 -6.10 -2.64 10.22
N PRO A 194 -6.78 -2.77 11.38
CA PRO A 194 -8.02 -2.04 11.64
C PRO A 194 -7.81 -0.52 11.63
N LEU A 195 -6.64 -0.04 12.08
CA LEU A 195 -6.28 1.37 12.02
C LEU A 195 -6.12 1.85 10.57
N GLY A 196 -5.45 1.06 9.72
CA GLY A 196 -5.34 1.33 8.30
C GLY A 196 -6.71 1.32 7.60
N ILE A 197 -7.60 0.40 7.94
CA ILE A 197 -8.98 0.37 7.42
C ILE A 197 -9.70 1.67 7.83
N ALA A 198 -9.63 2.06 9.10
CA ALA A 198 -10.24 3.29 9.58
C ALA A 198 -9.71 4.54 8.85
N ILE A 199 -8.39 4.63 8.63
CA ILE A 199 -7.79 5.75 7.88
C ILE A 199 -8.32 5.81 6.45
N ASN A 200 -8.43 4.66 5.76
CA ASN A 200 -8.95 4.61 4.40
C ASN A 200 -10.45 4.96 4.34
N LEU A 201 -11.25 4.50 5.30
CA LEU A 201 -12.69 4.80 5.35
C LEU A 201 -12.99 6.26 5.72
N LEU A 202 -12.14 6.91 6.52
CA LEU A 202 -12.27 8.31 6.90
C LEU A 202 -11.79 9.28 5.81
N GLU A 203 -11.25 8.77 4.71
CA GLU A 203 -10.72 9.56 3.59
C GLU A 203 -9.82 10.72 4.05
N ILE A 204 -8.92 10.43 4.99
CA ILE A 204 -8.06 11.45 5.60
C ILE A 204 -7.24 12.15 4.51
N TRP A 205 -7.31 13.48 4.50
CA TRP A 205 -6.59 14.34 3.57
C TRP A 205 -5.09 14.05 3.55
N THR A 206 -4.48 14.10 2.36
CA THR A 206 -3.05 13.82 2.15
C THR A 206 -2.14 14.61 3.08
N LEU A 207 -2.44 15.89 3.32
CA LEU A 207 -1.65 16.74 4.22
C LEU A 207 -1.71 16.25 5.67
N ILE A 208 -2.87 15.79 6.13
CA ILE A 208 -3.02 15.20 7.48
C ILE A 208 -2.22 13.89 7.57
N ASN A 209 -2.26 13.04 6.54
CA ASN A 209 -1.44 11.82 6.51
C ASN A 209 0.07 12.15 6.61
N ILE A 210 0.54 13.20 5.93
CA ILE A 210 1.94 13.65 6.03
C ILE A 210 2.28 14.09 7.47
N ILE A 211 1.40 14.85 8.13
CA ILE A 211 1.58 15.24 9.54
C ILE A 211 1.66 14.01 10.44
N ILE A 212 0.75 13.03 10.25
CA ILE A 212 0.76 11.78 11.00
C ILE A 212 2.07 11.01 10.77
N ILE A 213 2.53 10.91 9.52
CA ILE A 213 3.82 10.28 9.19
C ILE A 213 4.96 10.93 9.97
N MET A 214 5.07 12.26 9.93
CA MET A 214 6.13 12.97 10.66
C MET A 214 6.09 12.71 12.17
N LEU A 215 4.89 12.71 12.75
CA LEU A 215 4.69 12.45 14.18
C LEU A 215 5.08 11.02 14.54
N VAL A 216 4.59 10.02 13.81
CA VAL A 216 4.85 8.61 14.10
C VAL A 216 6.32 8.26 13.87
N VAL A 217 6.98 8.84 12.85
CA VAL A 217 8.44 8.70 12.66
C VAL A 217 9.20 9.31 13.82
N GLY A 218 8.80 10.49 14.31
CA GLY A 218 9.42 11.12 15.48
C GLY A 218 9.31 10.26 16.74
N VAL A 219 8.13 9.69 17.01
CA VAL A 219 7.91 8.75 18.12
C VAL A 219 8.76 7.48 17.94
N GLY A 220 8.81 6.93 16.73
CA GLY A 220 9.64 5.77 16.41
C GLY A 220 11.13 6.00 16.63
N LEU A 221 11.65 7.18 16.29
CA LEU A 221 13.03 7.58 16.57
C LEU A 221 13.31 7.68 18.08
N MET A 222 12.38 8.24 18.86
CA MET A 222 12.53 8.29 20.31
C MET A 222 12.61 6.88 20.91
N ILE A 223 11.71 5.98 20.50
CA ILE A 223 11.68 4.58 20.95
C ILE A 223 12.95 3.85 20.50
N ALA A 224 13.38 4.00 19.24
CA ALA A 224 14.58 3.35 18.73
C ALA A 224 15.83 3.73 19.53
N ASN A 225 15.92 4.97 20.02
CA ASN A 225 17.06 5.41 20.81
C ASN A 225 17.03 4.88 22.25
N THR A 226 15.85 4.77 22.87
CA THR A 226 15.70 4.29 24.25
C THR A 226 15.66 2.77 24.37
N LYS A 227 15.33 2.06 23.28
CA LYS A 227 15.15 0.61 23.31
C LYS A 227 16.48 -0.14 23.47
N ASP A 228 16.53 -1.03 24.46
CA ASP A 228 17.59 -2.01 24.59
C ASP A 228 17.37 -3.17 23.61
N PHE A 229 18.05 -3.10 22.47
CA PHE A 229 18.13 -4.23 21.55
C PHE A 229 18.98 -5.31 22.20
N VAL A 230 18.38 -6.44 22.58
CA VAL A 230 19.11 -7.58 23.13
C VAL A 230 19.99 -8.18 22.04
N ILE A 231 21.29 -7.85 22.06
CA ILE A 231 22.31 -8.40 21.17
C ILE A 231 22.68 -9.80 21.70
N ASN A 232 21.80 -10.78 21.46
CA ASN A 232 21.99 -12.23 21.55
C ASN A 232 20.70 -12.88 22.06
N ARG A 233 19.83 -13.30 21.14
CA ARG A 233 19.13 -14.56 21.38
C ARG A 233 20.11 -15.65 21.02
N LYS A 234 20.80 -16.21 22.02
CA LYS A 234 21.24 -17.60 21.90
C LYS A 234 19.95 -18.40 21.86
N GLU A 235 19.57 -18.86 20.67
CA GLU A 235 18.58 -19.91 20.54
C GLU A 235 19.11 -21.11 21.33
N GLY A 236 18.36 -21.50 22.35
CA GLY A 236 18.54 -22.75 23.09
C GLY A 236 17.54 -23.77 22.61
#